data_AF-A0A3D0XFR5-F1
#
_entry.id   AF-A0A3D0XFR5-F1
#
_cell.length_a   1.000
_cell.length_b   1.000
_cell.length_c   1.000
_cell.angle_alpha   90.00
_cell.angle_beta   90.00
_cell.angle_gamma   90.00
#
_symmetry.space_group_name_H-M   'P 1'
#
loop_
_entity.id
_entity.type
_entity.pdbx_description
1 polymer ?
#
loop_
_entity_poly.entity_id
_entity_poly.type
_entity_poly.pdbx_seq_one_letter_code
_entity_poly.pdbx_strand_id
1 'polypeptide(L)'
;MKQTPFPWSFWVIACAFIGILWARSAQDEWVSLFDGESFQGWEGNLRYFRVEDQALIGGFLHASIPRNQFLATEKEYADFELQLQFKLTGDKTNAGIQLRSQRIPNHHEVIGYQADLGEQYTGCLYDESRRNKELA
;
A
#
# COMPACT_ATOMS: atom_id res chain seq x y z
N MET A 1 45.64 74.66 -11.19
CA MET A 1 45.24 73.27 -11.52
C MET A 1 43.76 73.14 -11.15
N LYS A 2 42.86 73.25 -12.12
CA LYS A 2 42.11 72.18 -12.83
C LYS A 2 40.97 71.54 -11.99
N GLN A 3 39.73 71.89 -12.39
CA GLN A 3 38.52 71.08 -12.63
C GLN A 3 37.74 70.39 -11.47
N THR A 4 36.57 71.00 -11.18
CA THR A 4 35.15 70.52 -11.12
C THR A 4 34.69 69.22 -10.44
N PRO A 5 33.42 69.17 -9.93
CA PRO A 5 32.86 68.12 -9.07
C PRO A 5 31.99 67.09 -9.84
N PHE A 6 31.70 65.92 -9.25
CA PHE A 6 30.60 65.04 -9.70
C PHE A 6 29.94 64.27 -8.54
N PRO A 7 28.60 64.23 -8.46
CA PRO A 7 27.84 63.49 -7.44
C PRO A 7 27.42 62.11 -7.96
N TRP A 8 27.34 61.10 -7.09
CA TRP A 8 26.83 59.78 -7.43
C TRP A 8 25.64 59.45 -6.54
N SER A 9 24.44 59.61 -7.10
CA SER A 9 23.19 59.10 -6.54
C SER A 9 23.01 57.64 -6.97
N PHE A 10 23.01 56.70 -6.03
CA PHE A 10 22.61 55.32 -6.32
C PHE A 10 21.09 55.17 -6.12
N TRP A 11 20.39 54.76 -7.16
CA TRP A 11 19.01 54.27 -7.07
C TRP A 11 19.04 52.75 -6.89
N VAL A 12 18.52 52.25 -5.78
CA VAL A 12 18.23 50.82 -5.61
C VAL A 12 16.81 50.59 -6.11
N ILE A 13 16.67 49.92 -7.25
CA ILE A 13 15.37 49.37 -7.69
C ILE A 13 15.23 48.01 -7.02
N ALA A 14 14.45 47.95 -5.94
CA ALA A 14 14.01 46.69 -5.35
C ALA A 14 12.87 46.13 -6.21
N CYS A 15 13.17 45.16 -7.08
CA CYS A 15 12.16 44.33 -7.71
C CYS A 15 11.61 43.35 -6.65
N ALA A 16 10.44 43.65 -6.09
CA ALA A 16 9.70 42.69 -5.29
C ALA A 16 9.16 41.58 -6.21
N PHE A 17 9.77 40.39 -6.17
CA PHE A 17 9.18 39.19 -6.72
C PHE A 17 7.95 38.82 -5.88
N ILE A 18 6.75 39.10 -6.41
CA ILE A 18 5.50 38.54 -5.91
C ILE A 18 5.52 37.05 -6.29
N GLY A 19 5.98 36.20 -5.38
CA GLY A 19 5.79 34.76 -5.50
C GLY A 19 4.30 34.45 -5.38
N ILE A 20 3.66 34.06 -6.48
CA ILE A 20 2.34 33.44 -6.44
C ILE A 20 2.53 32.06 -5.82
N LEU A 21 2.15 31.91 -4.55
CA LEU A 21 2.02 30.63 -3.88
C LEU A 21 0.78 29.93 -4.43
N TRP A 22 0.98 29.04 -5.40
CA TRP A 22 -0.04 28.07 -5.78
C TRP A 22 -0.04 26.96 -4.71
N ALA A 23 -1.07 26.94 -3.86
CA ALA A 23 -1.38 25.75 -3.08
C ALA A 23 -2.05 24.74 -4.02
N ARG A 24 -1.36 23.64 -4.31
CA ARG A 24 -1.95 22.49 -5.00
C ARG A 24 -2.78 21.73 -3.97
N SER A 25 -4.09 21.59 -4.19
CA SER A 25 -4.91 20.69 -3.38
C SER A 25 -4.43 19.26 -3.63
N ALA A 26 -4.13 18.52 -2.55
CA ALA A 26 -4.06 17.07 -2.62
C ALA A 26 -5.49 16.57 -2.87
N GLN A 27 -5.80 16.18 -4.11
CA GLN A 27 -6.92 15.27 -4.31
C GLN A 27 -6.38 13.89 -3.96
N ASP A 28 -6.90 13.31 -2.88
CA ASP A 28 -6.67 11.91 -2.51
C ASP A 28 -7.39 11.04 -3.55
N GLU A 29 -6.73 10.80 -4.68
CA GLU A 29 -7.22 9.91 -5.72
C GLU A 29 -6.96 8.46 -5.33
N TRP A 30 -8.00 7.63 -5.36
CA TRP A 30 -7.86 6.19 -5.18
C TRP A 30 -7.06 5.57 -6.32
N VAL A 31 -6.04 4.78 -5.97
CA VAL A 31 -5.25 4.01 -6.92
C VAL A 31 -5.66 2.55 -6.85
N SER A 32 -6.08 1.97 -7.98
CA SER A 32 -6.39 0.54 -8.03
C SER A 32 -5.11 -0.28 -7.88
N LEU A 33 -5.12 -1.25 -6.98
CA LEU A 33 -4.04 -2.23 -6.82
C LEU A 33 -4.16 -3.41 -7.79
N PHE A 34 -5.34 -3.62 -8.38
CA PHE A 34 -5.62 -4.72 -9.29
C PHE A 34 -6.30 -4.21 -10.55
N ASP A 35 -5.84 -4.66 -11.70
CA ASP A 35 -6.35 -4.27 -13.02
C ASP A 35 -7.62 -5.07 -13.43
N GLY A 36 -7.96 -6.12 -12.69
CA GLY A 36 -9.09 -7.00 -13.01
C GLY A 36 -8.72 -8.19 -13.89
N GLU A 37 -7.48 -8.30 -14.35
CA GLU A 37 -7.11 -9.27 -15.39
C GLU A 37 -5.76 -9.97 -15.18
N SER A 38 -4.82 -9.35 -14.46
CA SER A 38 -3.45 -9.83 -14.36
C SER A 38 -2.86 -9.72 -12.95
N PHE A 39 -1.70 -10.36 -12.76
CA PHE A 39 -0.90 -10.23 -11.53
C PHE A 39 0.13 -9.10 -11.61
N GLN A 40 -0.05 -8.11 -12.50
CA GLN A 40 0.89 -7.01 -12.61
C GLN A 40 0.99 -6.24 -11.28
N GLY A 41 2.21 -6.11 -10.75
CA GLY A 41 2.45 -5.48 -9.45
C GLY A 41 2.21 -6.40 -8.24
N TRP A 42 2.03 -7.71 -8.47
CA TRP A 42 1.85 -8.73 -7.42
C TRP A 42 2.89 -9.84 -7.54
N GLU A 43 3.34 -10.33 -6.39
CA GLU A 43 4.23 -11.49 -6.28
C GLU A 43 3.67 -12.55 -5.32
N GLY A 44 3.82 -13.82 -5.70
CA GLY A 44 3.29 -14.93 -4.93
C GLY A 44 3.33 -16.25 -5.70
N ASN A 45 2.91 -17.33 -5.03
CA ASN A 45 2.89 -18.65 -5.65
C ASN A 45 1.61 -18.86 -6.47
N LEU A 46 1.70 -18.69 -7.79
CA LEU A 46 0.59 -18.82 -8.73
C LEU A 46 -0.03 -20.22 -8.83
N ARG A 47 0.54 -21.23 -8.13
CA ARG A 47 -0.16 -22.49 -7.91
C ARG A 47 -1.43 -22.29 -7.07
N TYR A 48 -1.39 -21.35 -6.13
CA TYR A 48 -2.46 -21.11 -5.16
C TYR A 48 -3.29 -19.87 -5.46
N PHE A 49 -2.86 -19.03 -6.39
CA PHE A 49 -3.55 -17.80 -6.76
C PHE A 49 -3.84 -17.78 -8.25
N ARG A 50 -5.04 -17.35 -8.61
CA ARG A 50 -5.49 -17.18 -9.99
C ARG A 50 -6.40 -15.97 -10.14
N VAL A 51 -6.54 -15.47 -11.36
CA VAL A 51 -7.52 -14.44 -11.71
C VAL A 51 -8.69 -15.14 -12.40
N GLU A 52 -9.90 -15.01 -11.84
CA GLU A 52 -11.15 -15.48 -12.46
C GLU A 52 -12.24 -14.45 -12.16
N ASP A 53 -13.13 -14.20 -13.12
CA ASP A 53 -14.27 -13.28 -12.97
C ASP A 53 -13.88 -11.89 -12.40
N GLN A 54 -12.76 -11.35 -12.87
CA GLN A 54 -12.19 -10.07 -12.41
C GLN A 54 -11.90 -10.01 -10.91
N ALA A 55 -11.58 -11.15 -10.30
CA ALA A 55 -11.20 -11.25 -8.91
C ALA A 55 -9.89 -12.03 -8.74
N LEU A 56 -9.09 -11.62 -7.75
CA LEU A 56 -7.98 -12.42 -7.24
C LEU A 56 -8.56 -13.54 -6.36
N ILE A 57 -8.35 -14.79 -6.75
CA ILE A 57 -8.82 -15.96 -6.02
C ILE A 57 -7.63 -16.73 -5.44
N GLY A 58 -7.63 -16.88 -4.12
CA GLY A 58 -6.68 -17.70 -3.37
C GLY A 58 -7.26 -19.05 -2.95
N GLY A 59 -6.45 -20.10 -3.05
CA GLY A 59 -6.77 -21.44 -2.54
C GLY A 59 -7.61 -22.32 -3.46
N PHE A 60 -8.12 -23.41 -2.89
CA PHE A 60 -8.88 -24.45 -3.59
C PHE A 60 -10.12 -24.85 -2.78
N LEU A 61 -11.21 -25.23 -3.47
CA LEU A 61 -12.42 -25.76 -2.82
C LEU A 61 -12.32 -27.27 -2.49
N HIS A 62 -11.41 -27.98 -3.16
CA HIS A 62 -11.35 -29.45 -3.13
C HIS A 62 -9.98 -29.99 -2.72
N ALA A 63 -9.10 -29.15 -2.17
CA ALA A 63 -7.78 -29.54 -1.71
C ALA A 63 -7.37 -28.71 -0.50
N SER A 64 -6.64 -29.32 0.43
CA SER A 64 -6.06 -28.60 1.56
C SER A 64 -4.84 -27.78 1.13
N ILE A 65 -4.65 -26.65 1.80
CA ILE A 65 -3.45 -25.83 1.68
C ILE A 65 -2.56 -26.19 2.87
N PRO A 66 -1.37 -26.78 2.66
CA PRO A 66 -0.57 -27.34 3.76
C PRO A 66 0.09 -26.27 4.63
N ARG A 67 0.19 -25.03 4.14
CA ARG A 67 0.81 -23.89 4.83
C ARG A 67 0.29 -22.58 4.24
N ASN A 68 0.35 -21.49 4.99
CA ASN A 68 -0.10 -20.19 4.53
C ASN A 68 0.58 -19.80 3.21
N GLN A 69 -0.20 -19.18 2.33
CA GLN A 69 0.25 -18.68 1.04
C GLN A 69 -0.15 -17.21 0.97
N PHE A 70 0.75 -16.38 0.45
CA PHE A 70 0.55 -14.94 0.39
C PHE A 70 0.81 -14.45 -1.02
N LEU A 71 -0.14 -13.65 -1.51
CA LEU A 71 0.00 -12.81 -2.68
C LEU A 71 0.24 -11.38 -2.17
N ALA A 72 1.40 -10.82 -2.46
CA ALA A 72 1.83 -9.53 -1.94
C ALA A 72 2.00 -8.53 -3.09
N THR A 73 1.76 -7.25 -2.83
CA THR A 73 2.12 -6.20 -3.78
C THR A 73 3.65 -6.09 -3.87
N GLU A 74 4.18 -5.82 -5.06
CA GLU A 74 5.62 -5.55 -5.26
C GLU A 74 6.04 -4.21 -4.62
N LYS A 75 5.08 -3.30 -4.42
CA LYS A 75 5.28 -2.02 -3.74
C LYS A 75 5.02 -2.14 -2.24
N GLU A 76 5.73 -1.33 -1.47
CA GLU A 76 5.49 -1.13 -0.05
C GLU A 76 4.66 0.15 0.18
N TYR A 77 3.78 0.10 1.18
CA TYR A 77 2.92 1.21 1.56
C TYR A 77 3.06 1.51 3.05
N ALA A 78 3.33 2.78 3.37
CA ALA A 78 3.41 3.26 4.75
C ALA A 78 2.03 3.70 5.22
N ASP A 79 1.64 4.95 4.94
CA ASP A 79 0.32 5.49 5.27
C ASP A 79 -0.62 5.37 4.07
N PHE A 80 -1.75 4.72 4.28
CA PHE A 80 -2.72 4.43 3.24
C PHE A 80 -4.11 4.21 3.82
N GLU A 81 -5.12 4.44 3.00
CA GLU A 81 -6.45 3.87 3.16
C GLU A 81 -6.61 2.74 2.13
N LEU A 82 -7.16 1.60 2.56
CA LEU A 82 -7.39 0.45 1.69
C LEU A 82 -8.87 0.11 1.67
N GLN A 83 -9.45 0.10 0.48
CA GLN A 83 -10.81 -0.37 0.25
C GLN A 83 -10.78 -1.59 -0.67
N LEU A 84 -11.45 -2.66 -0.26
CA LEU A 84 -11.60 -3.88 -1.06
C LEU A 84 -12.92 -4.56 -0.74
N GLN A 85 -13.33 -5.47 -1.63
CA GLN A 85 -14.41 -6.41 -1.40
C GLN A 85 -13.82 -7.82 -1.33
N PHE A 86 -14.34 -8.65 -0.45
CA PHE A 86 -13.90 -10.04 -0.31
C PHE A 86 -15.09 -10.98 -0.22
N LYS A 87 -14.86 -12.25 -0.55
CA LYS A 87 -15.82 -13.34 -0.37
C LYS A 87 -15.06 -14.59 0.04
N LEU A 88 -15.51 -15.22 1.13
CA LEU A 88 -15.03 -16.53 1.55
C LEU A 88 -16.01 -17.61 1.07
N THR A 89 -15.49 -18.71 0.55
CA THR A 89 -16.29 -19.82 0.01
C THR A 89 -15.73 -21.16 0.50
N GLY A 90 -16.59 -22.03 1.01
CA GLY A 90 -16.22 -23.32 1.61
C GLY A 90 -16.40 -23.33 3.13
N ASP A 91 -16.28 -24.51 3.72
CA ASP A 91 -16.48 -24.69 5.17
C ASP A 91 -15.20 -24.35 5.94
N LYS A 92 -15.34 -23.63 7.07
CA LYS A 92 -14.22 -23.26 7.97
C LYS A 92 -13.08 -22.53 7.26
N THR A 93 -13.45 -21.53 6.46
CA THR A 93 -12.49 -20.69 5.76
C THR A 93 -11.85 -19.67 6.72
N ASN A 94 -10.53 -19.53 6.60
CA ASN A 94 -9.76 -18.50 7.28
C ASN A 94 -8.81 -17.88 6.26
N ALA A 95 -8.83 -16.56 6.16
CA ALA A 95 -7.98 -15.76 5.31
C ALA A 95 -7.65 -14.44 6.04
N GLY A 96 -6.85 -13.59 5.41
CA GLY A 96 -6.55 -12.28 5.96
C GLY A 96 -5.93 -11.35 4.95
N ILE A 97 -5.97 -10.06 5.25
CA ILE A 97 -5.30 -9.00 4.49
C ILE A 97 -4.09 -8.55 5.29
N GLN A 98 -2.91 -8.80 4.75
CA GLN A 98 -1.66 -8.36 5.35
C GLN A 98 -1.45 -6.86 5.15
N LEU A 99 -1.14 -6.17 6.25
CA LEU A 99 -0.91 -4.73 6.31
C LEU A 99 0.51 -4.48 6.81
N ARG A 100 1.30 -3.73 6.03
CA ARG A 100 2.69 -3.36 6.36
C ARG A 100 3.55 -4.57 6.76
N SER A 101 3.30 -5.71 6.10
CA SER A 101 3.99 -6.97 6.38
C SER A 101 5.26 -7.11 5.55
N GLN A 102 6.22 -7.84 6.09
CA GLN A 102 7.49 -8.14 5.43
C GLN A 102 7.62 -9.63 5.12
N ARG A 103 8.20 -9.95 3.96
CA ARG A 103 8.62 -11.31 3.64
C ARG A 103 9.72 -11.75 4.61
N ILE A 104 9.59 -12.96 5.15
CA ILE A 104 10.71 -13.61 5.84
C ILE A 104 11.62 -14.24 4.79
N PRO A 105 12.92 -13.90 4.73
CA PRO A 105 13.84 -14.48 3.76
C PRO A 105 13.86 -16.01 3.85
N ASN A 106 13.74 -16.68 2.71
CA ASN A 106 13.74 -18.15 2.58
C ASN A 106 12.65 -18.87 3.39
N HIS A 107 11.53 -18.20 3.67
CA HIS A 107 10.39 -18.78 4.39
C HIS A 107 9.07 -18.50 3.65
N HIS A 108 8.02 -19.25 3.98
CA HIS A 108 6.71 -19.08 3.37
C HIS A 108 5.84 -18.03 4.07
N GLU A 109 6.06 -17.85 5.38
CA GLU A 109 5.37 -16.85 6.20
C GLU A 109 5.88 -15.42 5.96
N VAL A 110 5.07 -14.49 6.44
CA VAL A 110 5.35 -13.05 6.50
C VAL A 110 5.25 -12.57 7.94
N ILE A 111 5.88 -11.45 8.25
CA ILE A 111 5.81 -10.82 9.58
C ILE A 111 5.06 -9.50 9.44
N GLY A 112 3.96 -9.35 10.18
CA GLY A 112 3.26 -8.07 10.24
C GLY A 112 1.80 -8.18 10.63
N TYR A 113 1.07 -7.09 10.46
CA TYR A 113 -0.34 -7.03 10.85
C TYR A 113 -1.22 -7.75 9.83
N GLN A 114 -2.25 -8.43 10.32
CA GLN A 114 -3.29 -9.06 9.52
C GLN A 114 -4.64 -8.50 9.94
N ALA A 115 -5.44 -8.04 8.97
CA ALA A 115 -6.88 -7.93 9.18
C ALA A 115 -7.51 -9.28 8.83
N ASP A 116 -7.99 -10.00 9.84
CA ASP A 116 -8.53 -11.35 9.68
C ASP A 116 -9.86 -11.34 8.91
N LEU A 117 -10.07 -12.38 8.11
CA LEU A 117 -11.28 -12.65 7.34
C LEU A 117 -11.70 -14.10 7.61
N GLY A 118 -12.81 -14.27 8.31
CA GLY A 118 -13.29 -15.60 8.72
C GLY A 118 -14.42 -15.47 9.73
N GLU A 119 -15.09 -16.59 10.03
CA GLU A 119 -16.36 -16.60 10.78
C GLU A 119 -16.38 -15.67 12.01
N GLN A 120 -15.51 -15.91 12.99
CA GLN A 120 -15.51 -15.19 14.27
C GLN A 120 -14.55 -14.01 14.33
N TYR A 121 -13.64 -13.90 13.35
CA TYR A 121 -12.46 -13.02 13.42
C TYR A 121 -12.47 -11.91 12.35
N THR A 122 -13.54 -11.81 11.54
CA THR A 122 -13.60 -10.80 10.47
C THR A 122 -13.44 -9.39 11.03
N GLY A 123 -12.36 -8.71 10.63
CA GLY A 123 -12.04 -7.35 11.06
C GLY A 123 -11.12 -7.25 12.28
N CYS A 124 -10.78 -8.37 12.93
CA CYS A 124 -9.79 -8.39 14.01
C CYS A 124 -8.40 -8.07 13.47
N LEU A 125 -7.60 -7.35 14.27
CA LEU A 125 -6.21 -7.05 13.94
C LEU A 125 -5.27 -8.05 14.62
N TYR A 126 -4.78 -9.02 13.87
CA TYR A 126 -3.79 -10.00 14.33
C TYR A 126 -2.36 -9.57 13.97
N ASP A 127 -1.36 -10.07 14.70
CA ASP A 127 0.06 -9.78 14.45
C ASP A 127 0.86 -11.03 14.08
N GLU A 128 0.76 -11.37 12.80
CA GLU A 128 1.28 -12.58 12.16
C GLU A 128 2.80 -12.69 12.30
N SER A 129 3.26 -13.86 12.76
CA SER A 129 4.66 -14.25 12.94
C SER A 129 5.55 -13.26 13.72
N ARG A 130 4.96 -12.30 14.44
CA ARG A 130 5.67 -11.37 15.34
C ARG A 130 5.25 -11.54 16.79
N ARG A 131 4.01 -11.20 17.13
CA ARG A 131 3.45 -11.36 18.48
C ARG A 131 2.47 -12.53 18.58
N ASN A 132 2.00 -13.06 17.46
CA ASN A 132 1.06 -14.20 17.39
C ASN A 132 -0.15 -14.04 18.31
N LYS A 133 -0.78 -12.86 18.28
CA LYS A 133 -1.97 -12.54 19.07
C LYS A 133 -2.83 -11.48 18.40
N GLU A 134 -4.12 -11.49 18.73
CA GLU A 134 -5.06 -10.42 18.41
C GLU A 134 -4.72 -9.14 19.21
N LEU A 135 -4.90 -7.99 18.55
CA LEU A 135 -4.60 -6.67 19.10
C LEU A 135 -5.85 -5.79 19.27
N ALA A 136 -6.86 -6.00 18.44
CA ALA A 136 -8.13 -5.25 18.39
C ALA A 136 -9.23 -6.10 17.75
#